data_AF-A0A7X9CY93-F1
#
_entry.id   AF-A0A7X9CY93-F1
#
_cell.length_a   1.000
_cell.length_b   1.000
_cell.length_c   1.000
_cell.angle_alpha   90.00
_cell.angle_beta   90.00
_cell.angle_gamma   90.00
#
_symmetry.space_group_name_H-M   'P 1'
#
loop_
_entity.id
_entity.type
_entity.pdbx_description
1 polymer ?
#
loop_
_entity_poly.entity_id
_entity_poly.type
_entity_poly.pdbx_seq_one_letter_code
_entity_poly.pdbx_strand_id
1 'polypeptide(L)'
;VGAEYTPFSKLHNLVLVMEPVEDFKQHEYEAAARLAGLRTAAAIGELARELVPDETVVYETPTIAETFKEEWKDLPRVGYVMMLQSQGLLHDTYVYGVDAKRTLSTLISATEVMDGAIVSGNCVSACDKNTTYHHQNNPVIHDLLAVHGKKINFVGTIITNENVYLDDKIRSSDWTAKMANYLSLDAAIISQEGFGNPDTDLIMNCTKLEKQGIKTVIITDEYAGQDGKSQSLADADELANAVVTGGNANEVVILPPLDRVIGTLDYVDTVAGGHAGSLRPDGSIEAELQIITGSTNEMGFNRMSAR
;
A
#
# COMPACT_ATOMS: atom_id res chain seq x y z
N VAL A 1 0.36 8.12 22.48
CA VAL A 1 -0.88 7.58 21.88
C VAL A 1 -0.80 7.57 20.37
N GLY A 2 -1.40 8.50 19.60
CA GLY A 2 -1.42 8.39 18.12
C GLY A 2 -0.06 8.21 17.44
N ALA A 3 0.98 8.89 17.95
CA ALA A 3 2.35 8.76 17.46
C ALA A 3 2.94 7.32 17.55
N GLU A 4 2.39 6.46 18.41
CA GLU A 4 2.87 5.07 18.56
C GLU A 4 2.39 4.17 17.43
N TYR A 5 1.27 4.51 16.78
CA TYR A 5 0.65 3.71 15.73
C TYR A 5 1.14 4.04 14.33
N THR A 6 1.69 5.23 14.11
CA THR A 6 2.14 5.65 12.77
C THR A 6 3.66 5.69 12.64
N PRO A 7 4.23 5.16 11.54
CA PRO A 7 5.66 5.28 11.26
C PRO A 7 6.08 6.74 11.05
N PHE A 8 5.19 7.60 10.56
CA PHE A 8 5.47 8.98 10.17
C PHE A 8 5.72 9.95 11.33
N SER A 9 5.38 9.56 12.56
CA SER A 9 5.56 10.38 13.77
C SER A 9 7.02 10.69 14.12
N LYS A 10 7.98 9.96 13.54
CA LYS A 10 9.42 10.17 13.75
C LYS A 10 10.09 10.93 12.61
N LEU A 11 9.32 11.28 11.57
CA LEU A 11 9.81 12.04 10.43
C LEU A 11 9.57 13.54 10.62
N HIS A 12 10.33 14.34 9.87
CA HIS A 12 10.03 15.76 9.71
C HIS A 12 8.95 15.92 8.64
N ASN A 13 7.71 16.14 9.09
CA ASN A 13 6.56 16.27 8.20
C ASN A 13 6.38 17.73 7.77
N LEU A 14 6.35 17.98 6.46
CA LEU A 14 5.92 19.25 5.88
C LEU A 14 4.47 19.12 5.43
N VAL A 15 3.60 19.97 5.95
CA VAL A 15 2.16 19.94 5.66
C VAL A 15 1.79 21.15 4.80
N LEU A 16 1.23 20.89 3.62
CA LEU A 16 0.67 21.92 2.75
C LEU A 16 -0.79 22.16 3.14
N VAL A 17 -1.09 23.36 3.63
CA VAL A 17 -2.47 23.81 3.86
C VAL A 17 -2.89 24.60 2.64
N MET A 18 -3.90 24.10 1.93
CA MET A 18 -4.42 24.69 0.70
C MET A 18 -5.91 24.97 0.88
N GLU A 19 -6.34 26.15 0.44
CA GLU A 19 -7.75 26.54 0.44
C GLU A 19 -8.19 26.71 -1.02
N PRO A 20 -9.24 26.00 -1.48
CA PRO A 20 -9.77 26.21 -2.81
C PRO A 20 -10.42 27.59 -2.91
N VAL A 21 -10.35 28.21 -4.09
CA VAL A 21 -11.19 29.37 -4.40
C VAL A 21 -12.67 28.96 -4.46
N GLU A 22 -13.59 29.93 -4.38
CA GLU A 22 -15.03 29.65 -4.51
C GLU A 22 -15.36 28.90 -5.82
N ASP A 23 -16.35 28.00 -5.76
CA ASP A 23 -16.82 27.17 -6.88
C ASP A 23 -15.76 26.26 -7.54
N PHE A 24 -14.63 25.99 -6.88
CA PHE A 24 -13.61 25.06 -7.40
C PHE A 24 -14.09 23.60 -7.33
N LYS A 25 -14.03 22.89 -8.46
CA LYS A 25 -14.55 21.52 -8.53
C LYS A 25 -13.65 20.54 -7.78
N GLN A 26 -14.24 19.56 -7.11
CA GLN A 26 -13.50 18.56 -6.32
C GLN A 26 -12.40 17.83 -7.11
N HIS A 27 -12.67 17.41 -8.35
CA HIS A 27 -11.66 16.77 -9.20
C HIS A 27 -10.50 17.70 -9.56
N GLU A 28 -10.77 18.99 -9.75
CA GLU A 28 -9.73 19.99 -10.05
C GLU A 28 -8.92 20.31 -8.77
N TYR A 29 -9.58 20.33 -7.62
CA TYR A 29 -8.94 20.48 -6.30
C TYR A 29 -7.97 19.35 -6.00
N GLU A 30 -8.41 18.10 -6.18
CA GLU A 30 -7.57 16.93 -5.96
C GLU A 30 -6.31 16.97 -6.84
N ALA A 31 -6.47 17.25 -8.14
CA ALA A 31 -5.35 17.33 -9.06
C ALA A 31 -4.39 18.47 -8.69
N ALA A 32 -4.91 19.64 -8.31
CA ALA A 32 -4.10 20.77 -7.86
C ALA A 32 -3.34 20.43 -6.58
N ALA A 33 -3.99 19.80 -5.61
CA ALA A 33 -3.39 19.38 -4.34
C ALA A 33 -2.26 18.37 -4.55
N ARG A 34 -2.49 17.34 -5.40
CA ARG A 34 -1.47 16.36 -5.77
C ARG A 34 -0.27 17.02 -6.44
N LEU A 35 -0.50 17.90 -7.42
CA LEU A 35 0.58 18.60 -8.11
C LEU A 35 1.37 19.54 -7.19
N ALA A 36 0.71 20.21 -6.24
CA ALA A 36 1.38 21.02 -5.22
C ALA A 36 2.27 20.16 -4.31
N GLY A 37 1.76 19.01 -3.86
CA GLY A 37 2.52 18.02 -3.10
C GLY A 37 3.75 17.53 -3.86
N LEU A 38 3.58 17.10 -5.11
CA LEU A 38 4.66 16.62 -5.97
C LEU A 38 5.73 17.68 -6.25
N ARG A 39 5.32 18.92 -6.54
CA ARG A 39 6.27 20.03 -6.73
C ARG A 39 7.06 20.34 -5.48
N THR A 40 6.41 20.29 -4.32
CA THR A 40 7.05 20.51 -3.02
C THR A 40 8.04 19.39 -2.72
N ALA A 41 7.65 18.12 -2.91
CA ALA A 41 8.52 16.97 -2.74
C ALA A 41 9.74 17.04 -3.67
N ALA A 42 9.53 17.36 -4.95
CA ALA A 42 10.62 17.53 -5.91
C ALA A 42 11.57 18.68 -5.52
N ALA A 43 11.04 19.81 -5.07
CA ALA A 43 11.85 20.94 -4.60
C ALA A 43 12.70 20.58 -3.37
N ILE A 44 12.15 19.81 -2.43
CA ILE A 44 12.89 19.33 -1.25
C ILE A 44 13.96 18.31 -1.66
N GLY A 45 13.60 17.34 -2.50
CA GLY A 45 14.54 16.34 -3.01
C GLY A 45 15.72 16.97 -3.75
N GLU A 46 15.47 18.06 -4.48
CA GLU A 46 16.52 18.81 -5.18
C GLU A 46 17.57 19.40 -4.22
N LEU A 47 17.15 19.85 -3.03
CA LEU A 47 18.07 20.35 -2.01
C LEU A 47 19.00 19.24 -1.49
N ALA A 48 18.63 17.98 -1.67
CA ALA A 48 19.39 16.81 -1.26
C ALA A 48 20.22 16.17 -2.39
N ARG A 49 20.15 16.67 -3.63
CA ARG A 49 20.77 16.03 -4.81
C ARG A 49 22.26 15.69 -4.63
N GLU A 50 23.01 16.60 -4.01
CA GLU A 50 24.47 16.49 -3.85
C GLU A 50 24.87 16.07 -2.42
N LEU A 51 23.92 15.64 -1.59
CA LEU A 51 24.23 15.14 -0.25
C LEU A 51 24.81 13.74 -0.32
N VAL A 52 25.81 13.49 0.52
CA VAL A 52 26.35 12.13 0.72
C VAL A 52 25.41 11.39 1.67
N PRO A 53 24.86 10.23 1.29
CA PRO A 53 23.97 9.48 2.18
C PRO A 53 24.76 8.86 3.34
N ASP A 54 24.10 8.72 4.50
CA ASP A 54 24.69 8.08 5.68
C ASP A 54 24.96 6.57 5.45
N GLU A 55 24.13 5.93 4.61
CA GLU A 55 24.22 4.53 4.25
C GLU A 55 24.00 4.34 2.75
N THR A 56 24.72 3.40 2.15
CA THR A 56 24.48 2.96 0.76
C THR A 56 24.34 1.45 0.75
N VAL A 57 23.17 0.98 0.31
CA VAL A 57 22.88 -0.44 0.12
C VAL A 57 22.85 -0.73 -1.38
N VAL A 58 23.50 -1.81 -1.80
CA VAL A 58 23.56 -2.24 -3.21
C VAL A 58 22.87 -3.59 -3.33
N TYR A 59 21.94 -3.70 -4.27
CA TYR A 59 21.22 -4.92 -4.57
C TYR A 59 21.60 -5.46 -5.95
N GLU A 60 21.63 -6.79 -6.10
CA GLU A 60 21.72 -7.43 -7.41
C GLU A 60 20.32 -7.45 -8.03
N THR A 61 20.17 -6.85 -9.21
CA THR A 61 18.90 -6.77 -9.94
C THR A 61 19.05 -7.44 -11.30
N PRO A 62 19.04 -8.80 -11.35
CA PRO A 62 19.21 -9.52 -12.59
C PRO A 62 18.04 -9.29 -13.54
N THR A 63 18.29 -9.37 -14.84
CA THR A 63 17.24 -9.53 -15.85
C THR A 63 16.53 -10.88 -15.65
N ILE A 64 15.30 -11.00 -16.17
CA ILE A 64 14.54 -12.26 -16.10
C ILE A 64 15.36 -13.44 -16.66
N ALA A 65 16.12 -13.24 -17.74
CA ALA A 65 16.96 -14.29 -18.31
C ALA A 65 18.10 -14.71 -17.36
N GLU A 66 18.73 -13.76 -16.69
CA GLU A 66 19.81 -14.02 -15.73
C GLU A 66 19.30 -14.76 -14.47
N THR A 67 18.01 -14.65 -14.15
CA THR A 67 17.40 -15.45 -13.07
C THR A 67 17.45 -16.96 -13.32
N PHE A 68 17.73 -17.42 -14.55
CA PHE A 68 17.87 -18.85 -14.88
C PHE A 68 19.31 -19.37 -14.78
N LYS A 69 20.25 -18.59 -14.23
CA LYS A 69 21.63 -19.06 -14.08
C LYS A 69 21.72 -20.30 -13.16
N GLU A 70 22.69 -21.16 -13.47
CA GLU A 70 22.90 -22.45 -12.81
C GLU A 70 23.03 -22.33 -11.28
N GLU A 71 23.59 -21.23 -10.78
CA GLU A 71 23.77 -20.95 -9.36
C GLU A 71 22.46 -20.89 -8.56
N TRP A 72 21.34 -20.58 -9.23
CA TRP A 72 20.03 -20.37 -8.60
C TRP A 72 18.97 -21.40 -9.01
N LYS A 73 19.36 -22.45 -9.74
CA LYS A 73 18.43 -23.45 -10.29
C LYS A 73 17.61 -24.17 -9.22
N ASP A 74 18.16 -24.30 -8.01
CA ASP A 74 17.54 -25.00 -6.89
C ASP A 74 16.83 -24.05 -5.91
N LEU A 75 16.87 -22.72 -6.16
CA LEU A 75 16.16 -21.73 -5.36
C LEU A 75 14.74 -21.55 -5.90
N PRO A 76 13.73 -21.43 -5.02
CA PRO A 76 12.36 -21.17 -5.45
C PRO A 76 12.28 -19.81 -6.14
N ARG A 77 11.62 -19.78 -7.30
CA ARG A 77 11.38 -18.58 -8.10
C ARG A 77 10.20 -17.82 -7.53
N VAL A 78 10.48 -16.69 -6.87
CA VAL A 78 9.47 -15.92 -6.14
C VAL A 78 9.21 -14.60 -6.86
N GLY A 79 7.94 -14.26 -7.06
CA GLY A 79 7.52 -12.93 -7.50
C GLY A 79 6.80 -12.15 -6.39
N TYR A 80 6.56 -10.87 -6.66
CA TYR A 80 5.75 -10.02 -5.80
C TYR A 80 4.61 -9.42 -6.62
N VAL A 81 3.36 -9.64 -6.22
CA VAL A 81 2.17 -9.04 -6.79
C VAL A 81 1.76 -7.88 -5.89
N MET A 82 1.99 -6.66 -6.36
CA MET A 82 1.64 -5.44 -5.64
C MET A 82 0.33 -4.88 -6.19
N MET A 83 -0.72 -4.91 -5.37
CA MET A 83 -2.01 -4.34 -5.74
C MET A 83 -1.96 -2.82 -5.59
N LEU A 84 -2.56 -2.12 -6.55
CA LEU A 84 -2.59 -0.66 -6.63
C LEU A 84 -4.03 -0.18 -6.61
N GLN A 85 -4.32 0.70 -5.65
CA GLN A 85 -5.65 1.27 -5.51
C GLN A 85 -6.08 2.03 -6.76
N SER A 86 -7.20 1.60 -7.36
CA SER A 86 -7.63 2.03 -8.70
C SER A 86 -9.14 2.33 -8.76
N GLN A 87 -9.68 2.96 -7.71
CA GLN A 87 -11.14 3.08 -7.48
C GLN A 87 -11.74 4.47 -7.78
N GLY A 88 -10.95 5.41 -8.30
CA GLY A 88 -11.40 6.75 -8.67
C GLY A 88 -10.86 7.86 -7.80
N LEU A 89 -11.61 8.97 -7.73
CA LEU A 89 -11.17 10.22 -7.10
C LEU A 89 -10.62 9.98 -5.68
N LEU A 90 -9.51 10.66 -5.37
CA LEU A 90 -8.66 10.44 -4.18
C LEU A 90 -7.92 9.10 -4.22
N HIS A 91 -8.57 7.99 -4.50
CA HIS A 91 -8.02 6.64 -4.36
C HIS A 91 -6.94 6.26 -5.38
N ASP A 92 -7.02 6.79 -6.60
CA ASP A 92 -6.19 6.36 -7.73
C ASP A 92 -4.68 6.52 -7.47
N THR A 93 -3.96 5.42 -7.65
CA THR A 93 -2.50 5.35 -7.70
C THR A 93 -2.01 5.53 -9.14
N TYR A 94 -0.85 6.17 -9.32
CA TYR A 94 -0.29 6.54 -10.62
C TYR A 94 1.04 5.83 -10.83
N VAL A 95 1.23 5.24 -12.01
CA VAL A 95 2.47 4.58 -12.43
C VAL A 95 3.04 5.36 -13.61
N TYR A 96 4.24 5.92 -13.47
CA TYR A 96 4.85 6.82 -14.46
C TYR A 96 3.93 7.96 -14.90
N GLY A 97 3.16 8.51 -13.96
CA GLY A 97 2.19 9.58 -14.21
C GLY A 97 0.91 9.14 -14.94
N VAL A 98 0.76 7.86 -15.25
CA VAL A 98 -0.47 7.28 -15.78
C VAL A 98 -1.28 6.70 -14.64
N ASP A 99 -2.54 7.10 -14.53
CA ASP A 99 -3.50 6.51 -13.60
C ASP A 99 -3.57 4.99 -13.79
N ALA A 100 -3.29 4.23 -12.73
CA ALA A 100 -3.16 2.78 -12.77
C ALA A 100 -4.43 2.13 -13.34
N LYS A 101 -5.63 2.67 -13.07
CA LYS A 101 -6.89 2.11 -13.58
C LYS A 101 -6.99 2.08 -15.11
N ARG A 102 -6.09 2.80 -15.79
CA ARG A 102 -6.00 2.87 -17.26
C ARG A 102 -4.94 1.92 -17.84
N THR A 103 -4.25 1.16 -17.02
CA THR A 103 -3.25 0.18 -17.43
C THR A 103 -3.76 -1.24 -17.19
N LEU A 104 -3.20 -2.21 -17.91
CA LEU A 104 -3.29 -3.61 -17.49
C LEU A 104 -2.22 -3.87 -16.43
N SER A 105 -2.38 -4.95 -15.67
CA SER A 105 -1.31 -5.44 -14.79
C SER A 105 -0.01 -5.59 -15.61
N THR A 106 1.13 -5.22 -15.04
CA THR A 106 2.40 -5.21 -15.76
C THR A 106 3.56 -5.48 -14.83
N LEU A 107 4.74 -5.73 -15.42
CA LEU A 107 5.99 -5.82 -14.66
C LEU A 107 6.54 -4.43 -14.39
N ILE A 108 7.16 -4.31 -13.23
CA ILE A 108 7.99 -3.18 -12.83
C ILE A 108 9.20 -3.71 -12.07
N SER A 109 10.37 -3.11 -12.24
CA SER A 109 11.52 -3.49 -11.42
C SER A 109 11.38 -2.95 -10.00
N ALA A 110 12.00 -3.64 -9.05
CA ALA A 110 12.06 -3.20 -7.66
C ALA A 110 12.68 -1.80 -7.51
N THR A 111 13.69 -1.49 -8.29
CA THR A 111 14.38 -0.19 -8.27
C THR A 111 13.51 0.94 -8.82
N GLU A 112 12.68 0.68 -9.84
CA GLU A 112 11.72 1.69 -10.32
C GLU A 112 10.70 2.07 -9.24
N VAL A 113 10.27 1.10 -8.43
CA VAL A 113 9.39 1.35 -7.28
C VAL A 113 10.10 2.23 -6.24
N MET A 114 11.37 1.94 -5.92
CA MET A 114 12.21 2.76 -5.03
C MET A 114 12.42 4.19 -5.57
N ASP A 115 12.62 4.33 -6.88
CA ASP A 115 12.85 5.60 -7.57
C ASP A 115 11.57 6.47 -7.68
N GLY A 116 10.43 5.98 -7.18
CA GLY A 116 9.18 6.74 -7.16
C GLY A 116 8.37 6.65 -8.46
N ALA A 117 8.51 5.56 -9.22
CA ALA A 117 7.66 5.31 -10.38
C ALA A 117 6.17 5.22 -10.01
N ILE A 118 5.86 4.91 -8.75
CA ILE A 118 4.51 4.78 -8.22
C ILE A 118 4.22 5.94 -7.27
N VAL A 119 3.22 6.74 -7.60
CA VAL A 119 2.75 7.87 -6.81
C VAL A 119 1.34 7.55 -6.32
N SER A 120 1.17 7.55 -5.00
CA SER A 120 -0.11 7.26 -4.39
C SER A 120 -1.09 8.42 -4.50
N GLY A 121 -2.37 8.09 -4.64
CA GLY A 121 -3.47 8.99 -4.31
C GLY A 121 -3.69 9.10 -2.79
N ASN A 122 -4.70 9.87 -2.39
CA ASN A 122 -5.21 9.85 -1.02
C ASN A 122 -6.16 8.66 -0.79
N CYS A 123 -6.61 8.43 0.44
CA CYS A 123 -7.67 7.47 0.72
C CYS A 123 -8.53 7.96 1.89
N VAL A 124 -9.74 7.44 1.97
CA VAL A 124 -10.68 7.75 3.06
C VAL A 124 -10.28 6.97 4.33
N SER A 125 -9.85 5.72 4.19
CA SER A 125 -9.15 4.98 5.26
C SER A 125 -7.66 5.26 5.17
N ALA A 126 -7.10 5.87 6.21
CA ALA A 126 -5.71 6.29 6.21
C ALA A 126 -4.75 5.17 6.64
N CYS A 127 -5.24 4.21 7.43
CA CYS A 127 -4.44 3.16 8.06
C CYS A 127 -3.77 2.20 7.08
N ASP A 128 -4.53 1.76 6.08
CA ASP A 128 -4.19 0.73 5.11
C ASP A 128 -3.62 1.31 3.80
N LYS A 129 -3.77 2.63 3.59
CA LYS A 129 -3.28 3.30 2.39
C LYS A 129 -1.75 3.23 2.25
N ASN A 130 -1.30 2.74 1.10
CA ASN A 130 0.09 2.77 0.69
C ASN A 130 0.44 4.16 0.16
N THR A 131 1.08 5.01 0.98
CA THR A 131 1.57 6.32 0.55
C THR A 131 2.72 6.18 -0.46
N THR A 132 3.04 7.25 -1.20
CA THR A 132 4.25 7.28 -2.06
C THR A 132 5.51 6.92 -1.28
N TYR A 133 5.62 7.37 -0.02
CA TYR A 133 6.72 7.01 0.85
C TYR A 133 6.76 5.51 1.14
N HIS A 134 5.61 4.88 1.38
CA HIS A 134 5.53 3.43 1.58
C HIS A 134 5.95 2.65 0.33
N HIS A 135 5.55 3.09 -0.87
CA HIS A 135 6.01 2.45 -2.11
C HIS A 135 7.53 2.56 -2.28
N GLN A 136 8.10 3.76 -2.11
CA GLN A 136 9.55 3.96 -2.25
C GLN A 136 10.37 3.18 -1.21
N ASN A 137 9.79 2.89 -0.04
CA ASN A 137 10.41 2.15 1.05
C ASN A 137 9.72 0.79 1.28
N ASN A 138 9.25 0.15 0.22
CA ASN A 138 8.44 -1.06 0.31
C ASN A 138 9.23 -2.19 1.00
N PRO A 139 8.82 -2.64 2.20
CA PRO A 139 9.60 -3.58 3.01
C PRO A 139 9.63 -4.98 2.39
N VAL A 140 8.57 -5.37 1.67
CA VAL A 140 8.51 -6.65 0.94
C VAL A 140 9.60 -6.68 -0.13
N ILE A 141 9.76 -5.58 -0.88
CA ILE A 141 10.81 -5.46 -1.90
C ILE A 141 12.20 -5.52 -1.26
N HIS A 142 12.43 -4.76 -0.19
CA HIS A 142 13.73 -4.77 0.50
C HIS A 142 14.10 -6.17 1.02
N ASP A 143 13.15 -6.87 1.64
CA ASP A 143 13.37 -8.22 2.17
C ASP A 143 13.61 -9.25 1.06
N LEU A 144 12.83 -9.20 -0.03
CA LEU A 144 13.01 -10.08 -1.20
C LEU A 144 14.40 -9.89 -1.83
N LEU A 145 14.86 -8.64 -1.99
CA LEU A 145 16.20 -8.35 -2.49
C LEU A 145 17.30 -8.80 -1.52
N ALA A 146 17.10 -8.66 -0.21
CA ALA A 146 18.08 -9.06 0.79
C ALA A 146 18.37 -10.58 0.79
N VAL A 147 17.34 -11.39 0.48
CA VAL A 147 17.43 -12.86 0.43
C VAL A 147 17.54 -13.45 -0.98
N HIS A 148 17.45 -12.61 -2.03
CA HIS A 148 17.66 -12.99 -3.42
C HIS A 148 19.03 -13.66 -3.63
N GLY A 149 19.05 -14.75 -4.40
CA GLY A 149 20.25 -15.55 -4.69
C GLY A 149 20.79 -16.35 -3.49
N LYS A 150 20.16 -16.26 -2.32
CA LYS A 150 20.58 -16.93 -1.07
C LYS A 150 19.55 -17.94 -0.59
N LYS A 151 18.28 -17.52 -0.48
CA LYS A 151 17.15 -18.35 -0.03
C LYS A 151 16.09 -18.49 -1.11
N ILE A 152 15.93 -17.46 -1.94
CA ILE A 152 14.95 -17.40 -3.01
C ILE A 152 15.61 -16.81 -4.25
N ASN A 153 15.01 -17.07 -5.41
CA ASN A 153 15.29 -16.39 -6.66
C ASN A 153 14.17 -15.38 -6.90
N PHE A 154 14.33 -14.15 -6.40
CA PHE A 154 13.36 -13.07 -6.66
C PHE A 154 13.40 -12.67 -8.15
N VAL A 155 12.30 -12.89 -8.87
CA VAL A 155 12.22 -12.74 -10.33
C VAL A 155 11.76 -11.35 -10.76
N GLY A 156 10.92 -10.69 -9.96
CA GLY A 156 10.42 -9.35 -10.24
C GLY A 156 9.06 -9.04 -9.59
N THR A 157 8.61 -7.81 -9.80
CA THR A 157 7.34 -7.29 -9.27
C THR A 157 6.30 -7.18 -10.39
N ILE A 158 5.11 -7.72 -10.15
CA ILE A 158 3.90 -7.52 -10.95
C ILE A 158 3.07 -6.48 -10.20
N ILE A 159 2.73 -5.37 -10.85
CA ILE A 159 1.70 -4.46 -10.35
C ILE A 159 0.35 -4.83 -10.95
N THR A 160 -0.71 -4.78 -10.15
CA THR A 160 -2.08 -5.08 -10.59
C THR A 160 -3.08 -4.09 -10.00
N ASN A 161 -4.24 -3.98 -10.62
CA ASN A 161 -5.26 -3.01 -10.26
C ASN A 161 -6.26 -3.53 -9.24
N GLU A 162 -6.78 -2.63 -8.42
CA GLU A 162 -7.95 -2.82 -7.54
C GLU A 162 -9.13 -2.01 -8.09
N ASN A 163 -9.75 -2.51 -9.13
CA ASN A 163 -10.86 -1.83 -9.79
C ASN A 163 -12.18 -2.05 -9.05
N VAL A 164 -13.18 -1.20 -9.29
CA VAL A 164 -14.50 -1.32 -8.68
C VAL A 164 -15.33 -2.42 -9.35
N TYR A 165 -15.26 -2.53 -10.68
CA TYR A 165 -16.11 -3.44 -11.44
C TYR A 165 -15.53 -4.85 -11.52
N LEU A 166 -16.39 -5.85 -11.27
CA LEU A 166 -16.02 -7.26 -11.27
C LEU A 166 -15.29 -7.71 -12.55
N ASP A 167 -15.75 -7.30 -13.73
CA ASP A 167 -15.11 -7.67 -15.00
C ASP A 167 -13.67 -7.16 -15.09
N ASP A 168 -13.37 -5.99 -14.49
CA ASP A 168 -12.03 -5.44 -14.47
C ASP A 168 -11.14 -6.12 -13.44
N LYS A 169 -11.70 -6.56 -12.30
CA LYS A 169 -11.02 -7.42 -11.31
C LYS A 169 -10.63 -8.76 -11.94
N ILE A 170 -11.57 -9.39 -12.66
CA ILE A 170 -11.35 -10.66 -13.38
C ILE A 170 -10.23 -10.48 -14.40
N ARG A 171 -10.30 -9.43 -15.23
CA ARG A 171 -9.30 -9.13 -16.26
C ARG A 171 -7.91 -8.92 -15.68
N SER A 172 -7.79 -8.12 -14.62
CA SER A 172 -6.50 -7.78 -13.99
C SER A 172 -5.88 -9.00 -13.31
N SER A 173 -6.69 -9.79 -12.61
CA SER A 173 -6.22 -11.01 -11.95
C SER A 173 -5.93 -12.16 -12.94
N ASP A 174 -6.66 -12.29 -14.04
CA ASP A 174 -6.33 -13.23 -15.13
C ASP A 174 -4.98 -12.89 -15.76
N TRP A 175 -4.76 -11.60 -16.01
CA TRP A 175 -3.51 -11.13 -16.60
C TRP A 175 -2.33 -11.31 -15.65
N THR A 176 -2.52 -11.01 -14.36
CA THR A 176 -1.54 -11.28 -13.29
C THR A 176 -1.16 -12.76 -13.23
N ALA A 177 -2.13 -13.67 -13.20
CA ALA A 177 -1.87 -15.10 -13.16
C ALA A 177 -1.13 -15.59 -14.41
N LYS A 178 -1.49 -15.08 -15.59
CA LYS A 178 -0.80 -15.38 -16.83
C LYS A 178 0.66 -14.91 -16.83
N MET A 179 0.93 -13.70 -16.34
CA MET A 179 2.29 -13.18 -16.22
C MET A 179 3.13 -13.98 -15.23
N ALA A 180 2.57 -14.33 -14.06
CA ALA A 180 3.25 -15.18 -13.08
C ALA A 180 3.65 -16.54 -13.69
N ASN A 181 2.78 -17.14 -14.50
CA ASN A 181 3.10 -18.35 -15.25
C ASN A 181 4.21 -18.14 -16.28
N TYR A 182 4.15 -17.05 -17.06
CA TYR A 182 5.19 -16.70 -18.04
C TYR A 182 6.57 -16.49 -17.41
N LEU A 183 6.62 -15.95 -16.19
CA LEU A 183 7.84 -15.82 -15.42
C LEU A 183 8.31 -17.13 -14.78
N SER A 184 7.51 -18.19 -14.89
CA SER A 184 7.74 -19.49 -14.26
C SER A 184 7.97 -19.33 -12.75
N LEU A 185 7.04 -18.65 -12.07
CA LEU A 185 7.11 -18.49 -10.61
C LEU A 185 6.69 -19.79 -9.91
N ASP A 186 7.39 -20.14 -8.84
CA ASP A 186 7.01 -21.20 -7.91
C ASP A 186 6.12 -20.64 -6.78
N ALA A 187 6.31 -19.37 -6.44
CA ALA A 187 5.52 -18.69 -5.42
C ALA A 187 5.40 -17.17 -5.68
N ALA A 188 4.40 -16.54 -5.07
CA ALA A 188 4.21 -15.10 -5.08
C ALA A 188 3.77 -14.57 -3.70
N ILE A 189 4.34 -13.44 -3.29
CA ILE A 189 3.77 -12.62 -2.21
C ILE A 189 2.76 -11.67 -2.85
N ILE A 190 1.61 -11.45 -2.23
CA ILE A 190 0.58 -10.51 -2.70
C ILE A 190 0.28 -9.52 -1.58
N SER A 191 0.47 -8.22 -1.81
CA SER A 191 0.06 -7.19 -0.83
C SER A 191 -1.12 -6.40 -1.37
N GLN A 192 -2.12 -6.22 -0.52
CA GLN A 192 -3.31 -5.42 -0.79
C GLN A 192 -3.06 -3.91 -0.56
N GLU A 193 -3.98 -3.07 -1.06
CA GLU A 193 -4.13 -1.67 -0.68
C GLU A 193 -5.61 -1.27 -0.44
N GLY A 194 -5.97 -0.97 0.81
CA GLY A 194 -7.32 -0.60 1.23
C GLY A 194 -8.11 -1.81 1.76
N PHE A 195 -9.44 -1.72 1.81
CA PHE A 195 -10.27 -2.77 2.42
C PHE A 195 -11.65 -2.89 1.75
N GLY A 196 -12.31 -4.05 1.95
CA GLY A 196 -13.66 -4.31 1.48
C GLY A 196 -13.71 -4.64 -0.01
N ASN A 197 -13.68 -3.64 -0.88
CA ASN A 197 -13.69 -3.87 -2.34
C ASN A 197 -12.40 -4.55 -2.85
N PRO A 198 -11.18 -4.15 -2.41
CA PRO A 198 -9.93 -4.81 -2.78
C PRO A 198 -9.80 -6.26 -2.29
N ASP A 199 -10.49 -6.64 -1.21
CA ASP A 199 -10.42 -8.01 -0.67
C ASP A 199 -10.77 -9.06 -1.75
N THR A 200 -11.75 -8.77 -2.61
CA THR A 200 -12.08 -9.62 -3.75
C THR A 200 -10.96 -9.70 -4.78
N ASP A 201 -10.24 -8.60 -5.05
CA ASP A 201 -9.06 -8.64 -5.93
C ASP A 201 -7.94 -9.48 -5.29
N LEU A 202 -7.73 -9.37 -3.98
CA LEU A 202 -6.71 -10.12 -3.25
C LEU A 202 -6.97 -11.62 -3.34
N ILE A 203 -8.20 -12.04 -3.02
CA ILE A 203 -8.61 -13.44 -3.09
C ILE A 203 -8.61 -13.96 -4.53
N MET A 204 -9.02 -13.14 -5.53
CA MET A 204 -8.93 -13.55 -6.94
C MET A 204 -7.49 -13.76 -7.41
N ASN A 205 -6.57 -12.86 -7.09
CA ASN A 205 -5.15 -13.03 -7.43
C ASN A 205 -4.59 -14.28 -6.74
N CYS A 206 -4.85 -14.44 -5.44
CA CYS A 206 -4.41 -15.60 -4.65
C CYS A 206 -4.91 -16.92 -5.25
N THR A 207 -6.22 -17.07 -5.42
CA THR A 207 -6.83 -18.32 -5.89
C THR A 207 -6.44 -18.68 -7.31
N LYS A 208 -6.27 -17.70 -8.21
CA LYS A 208 -5.85 -17.95 -9.60
C LYS A 208 -4.40 -18.41 -9.68
N LEU A 209 -3.52 -17.87 -8.84
CA LEU A 209 -2.12 -18.33 -8.75
C LEU A 209 -2.03 -19.74 -8.15
N GLU A 210 -2.71 -19.98 -7.02
CA GLU A 210 -2.76 -21.31 -6.36
C GLU A 210 -3.32 -22.40 -7.28
N LYS A 211 -4.37 -22.11 -8.06
CA LYS A 211 -4.93 -23.04 -9.06
C LYS A 211 -3.96 -23.37 -10.21
N GLN A 212 -2.91 -22.57 -10.40
CA GLN A 212 -1.82 -22.85 -11.35
C GLN A 212 -0.61 -23.53 -10.69
N GLY A 213 -0.68 -23.85 -9.40
CA GLY A 213 0.42 -24.44 -8.64
C GLY A 213 1.46 -23.43 -8.16
N ILE A 214 1.18 -22.14 -8.24
CA ILE A 214 2.04 -21.05 -7.74
C ILE A 214 1.60 -20.75 -6.31
N LYS A 215 2.44 -21.04 -5.33
CA LYS A 215 2.09 -20.85 -3.91
C LYS A 215 1.98 -19.37 -3.58
N THR A 216 1.04 -18.99 -2.71
CA THR A 216 0.84 -17.60 -2.34
C THR A 216 1.00 -17.35 -0.84
N VAL A 217 1.44 -16.14 -0.52
CA VAL A 217 1.29 -15.53 0.81
C VAL A 217 0.65 -14.18 0.59
N ILE A 218 -0.48 -13.92 1.24
CA ILE A 218 -1.16 -12.63 1.17
C ILE A 218 -0.81 -11.77 2.38
N ILE A 219 -0.65 -10.46 2.17
CA ILE A 219 -0.45 -9.44 3.19
C ILE A 219 -1.61 -8.45 3.07
N THR A 220 -2.34 -8.26 4.17
CA THR A 220 -3.51 -7.39 4.29
C THR A 220 -3.65 -6.94 5.74
N ASP A 221 -4.69 -6.18 6.07
CA ASP A 221 -5.09 -5.89 7.44
C ASP A 221 -6.42 -6.54 7.79
N GLU A 222 -6.95 -6.23 8.97
CA GLU A 222 -8.19 -6.82 9.45
C GLU A 222 -9.21 -5.74 9.78
N TYR A 223 -10.43 -5.92 9.27
CA TYR A 223 -11.59 -5.16 9.69
C TYR A 223 -12.49 -6.06 10.56
N ALA A 224 -11.93 -6.52 11.69
CA ALA A 224 -12.53 -7.54 12.56
C ALA A 224 -13.47 -6.96 13.64
N GLY A 225 -13.84 -5.68 13.55
CA GLY A 225 -14.60 -4.97 14.57
C GLY A 225 -13.79 -4.68 15.83
N GLN A 226 -14.33 -3.82 16.70
CA GLN A 226 -13.61 -3.32 17.88
C GLN A 226 -13.25 -4.42 18.90
N ASP A 227 -13.98 -5.54 18.90
CA ASP A 227 -13.69 -6.70 19.75
C ASP A 227 -12.87 -7.80 19.06
N GLY A 228 -12.53 -7.59 17.78
CA GLY A 228 -11.71 -8.50 16.97
C GLY A 228 -12.39 -9.82 16.60
N LYS A 229 -13.73 -9.89 16.60
CA LYS A 229 -14.48 -11.14 16.36
C LYS A 229 -15.30 -11.17 15.07
N SER A 230 -15.38 -10.06 14.36
CA SER A 230 -16.04 -10.02 13.05
C SER A 230 -15.18 -10.75 12.01
N GLN A 231 -15.81 -11.14 10.92
CA GLN A 231 -15.07 -11.63 9.75
C GLN A 231 -14.17 -10.49 9.23
N SER A 232 -12.86 -10.73 9.21
CA SER A 232 -11.87 -9.68 8.96
C SER A 232 -11.84 -9.15 7.53
N LEU A 233 -12.13 -10.01 6.54
CA LEU A 233 -12.11 -9.70 5.11
C LEU A 233 -13.51 -9.90 4.51
N ALA A 234 -13.88 -9.05 3.55
CA ALA A 234 -15.15 -9.14 2.84
C ALA A 234 -15.24 -10.37 1.91
N ASP A 235 -14.09 -10.90 1.48
CA ASP A 235 -13.99 -12.11 0.65
C ASP A 235 -12.98 -13.10 1.28
N ALA A 236 -13.18 -14.40 1.05
CA ALA A 236 -12.32 -15.46 1.57
C ALA A 236 -12.43 -16.73 0.73
N ASP A 237 -11.33 -17.49 0.64
CA ASP A 237 -11.27 -18.79 -0.03
C ASP A 237 -10.30 -19.71 0.73
N GLU A 238 -10.57 -21.00 0.78
CA GLU A 238 -9.72 -22.00 1.47
C GLU A 238 -8.30 -22.09 0.91
N LEU A 239 -8.09 -21.66 -0.35
CA LEU A 239 -6.76 -21.56 -0.96
C LEU A 239 -5.94 -20.40 -0.37
N ALA A 240 -6.56 -19.36 0.18
CA ALA A 240 -5.88 -18.25 0.85
C ALA A 240 -5.54 -18.60 2.30
N ASN A 241 -4.70 -19.62 2.49
CA ASN A 241 -4.39 -20.20 3.81
C ASN A 241 -3.08 -19.71 4.44
N ALA A 242 -2.32 -18.84 3.75
CA ALA A 242 -1.13 -18.19 4.26
C ALA A 242 -1.33 -16.67 4.24
N VAL A 243 -1.72 -16.12 5.40
CA VAL A 243 -2.11 -14.71 5.57
C VAL A 243 -1.20 -14.05 6.60
N VAL A 244 -0.66 -12.89 6.26
CA VAL A 244 0.04 -12.00 7.17
C VAL A 244 -0.81 -10.74 7.34
N THR A 245 -1.04 -10.36 8.59
CA THR A 245 -1.90 -9.23 8.96
C THR A 245 -1.08 -8.03 9.41
N GLY A 246 -1.47 -6.84 8.95
CA GLY A 246 -1.00 -5.54 9.44
C GLY A 246 -1.63 -5.12 10.77
N GLY A 247 -2.62 -5.86 11.27
CA GLY A 247 -3.36 -5.59 12.50
C GLY A 247 -4.83 -5.23 12.26
N ASN A 248 -5.59 -5.07 13.34
CA ASN A 248 -7.01 -4.74 13.27
C ASN A 248 -7.24 -3.22 13.19
N ALA A 249 -7.79 -2.76 12.06
CA ALA A 249 -8.05 -1.35 11.79
C ALA A 249 -9.18 -0.78 12.67
N ASN A 250 -10.02 -1.64 13.25
CA ASN A 250 -11.13 -1.23 14.12
C ASN A 250 -10.74 -1.04 15.59
N GLU A 251 -9.47 -1.17 15.96
CA GLU A 251 -9.04 -0.88 17.34
C GLU A 251 -9.32 0.58 17.70
N VAL A 252 -10.00 0.82 18.82
CA VAL A 252 -10.34 2.17 19.27
C VAL A 252 -9.14 2.82 19.97
N VAL A 253 -8.86 4.05 19.59
CA VAL A 253 -7.85 4.91 20.18
C VAL A 253 -8.49 6.21 20.69
N ILE A 254 -7.99 6.71 21.82
CA ILE A 254 -8.36 8.02 22.35
C ILE A 254 -7.15 8.94 22.28
N LEU A 255 -7.19 9.90 21.36
CA LEU A 255 -6.19 10.97 21.28
C LEU A 255 -6.55 12.04 22.31
N PRO A 256 -5.58 12.50 23.13
CA PRO A 256 -5.83 13.61 24.05
C PRO A 256 -6.11 14.91 23.28
N PRO A 257 -6.66 15.95 23.94
CA PRO A 257 -6.78 17.26 23.34
C PRO A 257 -5.45 17.73 22.76
N LEU A 258 -5.49 18.19 21.50
CA LEU A 258 -4.29 18.57 20.76
C LEU A 258 -3.90 20.01 21.07
N ASP A 259 -2.66 20.23 21.53
CA ASP A 259 -2.13 21.58 21.75
C ASP A 259 -2.06 22.42 20.47
N ARG A 260 -1.90 21.74 19.32
CA ARG A 260 -1.82 22.35 17.99
C ARG A 260 -2.49 21.45 16.95
N VAL A 261 -3.34 22.07 16.13
CA VAL A 261 -3.98 21.44 14.97
C VAL A 261 -3.43 22.08 13.70
N ILE A 262 -3.12 21.27 12.69
CA ILE A 262 -2.75 21.71 11.34
C ILE A 262 -3.75 21.07 10.38
N GLY A 263 -4.45 21.89 9.58
CA GLY A 263 -5.59 21.44 8.78
C GLY A 263 -6.91 21.72 9.48
N THR A 264 -7.85 20.77 9.45
CA THR A 264 -9.21 20.93 10.00
C THR A 264 -9.61 19.75 10.88
N LEU A 265 -10.54 20.00 11.81
CA LEU A 265 -11.23 18.99 12.63
C LEU A 265 -12.65 18.69 12.11
N ASP A 266 -13.13 19.41 11.09
CA ASP A 266 -14.54 19.40 10.68
C ASP A 266 -15.06 18.02 10.26
N TYR A 267 -14.16 17.12 9.89
CA TYR A 267 -14.47 15.79 9.36
C TYR A 267 -14.22 14.64 10.34
N VAL A 268 -13.75 14.92 11.57
CA VAL A 268 -13.38 13.88 12.56
C VAL A 268 -14.53 12.91 12.83
N ASP A 269 -15.77 13.40 12.85
CA ASP A 269 -16.96 12.57 13.12
C ASP A 269 -17.45 11.77 11.90
N THR A 270 -16.94 12.07 10.71
CA THR A 270 -17.45 11.53 9.42
C THR A 270 -16.41 10.78 8.59
N VAL A 271 -15.12 10.92 8.93
CA VAL A 271 -14.03 10.18 8.28
C VAL A 271 -14.14 8.69 8.63
N ALA A 272 -13.60 7.81 7.79
CA ALA A 272 -13.54 6.38 8.10
C ALA A 272 -12.79 6.14 9.43
N GLY A 273 -13.38 5.32 10.31
CA GLY A 273 -12.96 5.14 11.69
C GLY A 273 -13.51 6.15 12.71
N GLY A 274 -14.05 7.27 12.24
CA GLY A 274 -14.79 8.22 13.07
C GLY A 274 -16.27 7.86 13.18
N HIS A 275 -16.93 8.44 14.17
CA HIS A 275 -18.37 8.35 14.38
C HIS A 275 -18.91 9.66 14.97
N ALA A 276 -20.23 9.80 15.00
CA ALA A 276 -20.86 10.94 15.67
C ALA A 276 -20.37 11.03 17.13
N GLY A 277 -19.80 12.18 17.52
CA GLY A 277 -19.19 12.40 18.83
C GLY A 277 -17.74 11.92 18.97
N SER A 278 -17.06 11.56 17.87
CA SER A 278 -15.63 11.27 17.88
C SER A 278 -14.83 12.46 18.41
N LEU A 279 -15.11 13.68 17.95
CA LEU A 279 -14.58 14.90 18.57
C LEU A 279 -15.38 15.23 19.83
N ARG A 280 -14.80 14.96 20.99
CA ARG A 280 -15.45 15.16 22.29
C ARG A 280 -15.46 16.64 22.71
N PRO A 281 -16.38 17.06 23.60
CA PRO A 281 -16.45 18.45 24.08
C PRO A 281 -15.18 18.96 24.79
N ASP A 282 -14.35 18.07 25.32
CA ASP A 282 -13.06 18.40 25.95
C ASP A 282 -11.90 18.54 24.95
N GLY A 283 -12.18 18.32 23.65
CA GLY A 283 -11.21 18.35 22.56
C GLY A 283 -10.46 17.05 22.32
N SER A 284 -10.71 15.98 23.10
CA SER A 284 -10.17 14.65 22.82
C SER A 284 -10.88 14.01 21.61
N ILE A 285 -10.19 13.09 20.93
CA ILE A 285 -10.73 12.37 19.77
C ILE A 285 -10.79 10.88 20.09
N GLU A 286 -11.98 10.30 20.05
CA GLU A 286 -12.21 8.85 20.11
C GLU A 286 -12.56 8.34 18.71
N ALA A 287 -11.75 7.44 18.17
CA ALA A 287 -11.94 6.89 16.84
C ALA A 287 -11.20 5.56 16.70
N GLU A 288 -11.45 4.83 15.62
CA GLU A 288 -10.70 3.62 15.27
C GLU A 288 -9.35 3.96 14.62
N LEU A 289 -8.39 3.03 14.66
CA LEU A 289 -7.05 3.20 14.07
C LEU A 289 -7.06 3.58 12.58
N GLN A 290 -8.16 3.32 11.88
CA GLN A 290 -8.45 3.78 10.52
C GLN A 290 -8.10 5.26 10.25
N ILE A 291 -8.24 6.13 11.25
CA ILE A 291 -7.93 7.57 11.09
C ILE A 291 -6.42 7.87 11.08
N ILE A 292 -5.58 6.93 11.48
CA ILE A 292 -4.13 7.13 11.65
C ILE A 292 -3.39 6.59 10.44
N THR A 293 -2.71 7.46 9.69
CA THR A 293 -2.00 7.06 8.47
C THR A 293 -0.95 5.96 8.71
N GLY A 294 -1.08 4.86 7.97
CA GLY A 294 -0.14 3.74 7.98
C GLY A 294 -0.18 2.88 9.25
N SER A 295 -1.22 2.97 10.07
CA SER A 295 -1.31 2.20 11.31
C SER A 295 -1.43 0.70 11.08
N THR A 296 -2.19 0.27 10.07
CA THR A 296 -2.37 -1.13 9.65
C THR A 296 -1.84 -1.38 8.25
N ASN A 297 -0.81 -0.65 7.82
CA ASN A 297 -0.33 -0.71 6.44
C ASN A 297 -0.11 -2.14 5.93
N GLU A 298 -0.70 -2.45 4.77
CA GLU A 298 -0.81 -3.80 4.19
C GLU A 298 0.45 -4.26 3.44
N MET A 299 1.53 -3.49 3.50
CA MET A 299 2.87 -3.96 3.16
C MET A 299 3.67 -4.36 4.41
N GLY A 300 3.11 -4.18 5.61
CA GLY A 300 3.80 -4.39 6.88
C GLY A 300 4.66 -3.19 7.30
N PHE A 301 4.52 -2.03 6.65
CA PHE A 301 5.22 -0.79 7.03
C PHE A 301 4.50 -0.08 8.17
N ASN A 302 4.38 -0.75 9.32
CA ASN A 302 3.71 -0.19 10.50
C ASN A 302 4.48 -0.52 11.78
N ARG A 303 3.96 -0.07 12.93
CA ARG A 303 4.61 -0.26 14.24
C ARG A 303 4.01 -1.38 15.07
N MET A 304 3.00 -2.04 14.55
CA MET A 304 2.27 -3.10 15.23
C MET A 304 2.90 -4.44 14.89
N SER A 305 2.89 -5.36 15.85
CA SER A 305 3.28 -6.74 15.64
C SER A 305 2.41 -7.64 16.49
N ALA A 306 2.21 -8.87 16.04
CA ALA A 306 1.72 -9.92 16.93
C ALA A 306 2.70 -10.08 18.11
N ARG A 307 2.17 -10.30 19.32
CA ARG A 307 2.96 -10.57 20.53
C ARG A 307 3.26 -12.05 20.68
#